data_AF-A0A7I9YLD3-F1
#
_entry.id   AF-A0A7I9YLD3-F1
#
_cell.length_a   1.000
_cell.length_b   1.000
_cell.length_c   1.000
_cell.angle_alpha   90.00
_cell.angle_beta   90.00
_cell.angle_gamma   90.00
#
_symmetry.space_group_name_H-M   'P 1'
#
loop_
_entity.id
_entity.type
_entity.pdbx_description
1 polymer ?
#
loop_
_entity_poly.entity_id
_entity_poly.type
_entity_poly.pdbx_seq_one_letter_code
_entity_poly.pdbx_strand_id
1 'polypeptide(L)'
;MAISKSWPSEAIRRRDVGRTGADKARQHLLSEFRILSQRDSLNDRATDHTAADAPGHLTKGGVNYPNMSFTLADAHNFQIPPEFQGGRIWMSIKEPLYIAVNATDTGYAGPDPINTLDPNYSTVYDWFELAYKTRTAKVWR
;
A
#
# COMPACT_ATOMS: atom_id res chain seq x y z
N MET A 1 -35.78 5.39 -21.58
CA MET A 1 -34.82 5.35 -22.70
C MET A 1 -33.45 5.73 -22.15
N ALA A 2 -32.62 4.73 -21.82
CA ALA A 2 -31.31 4.93 -21.22
C ALA A 2 -30.26 5.05 -22.34
N ILE A 3 -29.40 6.06 -22.27
CA ILE A 3 -28.29 6.25 -23.21
C ILE A 3 -27.00 5.95 -22.44
N SER A 4 -26.51 4.72 -22.56
CA SER A 4 -25.16 4.37 -22.12
C SER A 4 -24.15 4.84 -23.17
N LYS A 5 -23.11 5.55 -22.74
CA LYS A 5 -21.92 5.76 -23.58
C LYS A 5 -20.88 4.73 -23.15
N SER A 6 -20.76 3.67 -23.94
CA SER A 6 -19.66 2.71 -23.87
C SER A 6 -18.37 3.36 -24.39
N TRP A 7 -17.27 3.13 -23.67
CA TRP A 7 -15.92 3.44 -24.16
C TRP A 7 -15.45 2.29 -25.07
N PRO A 8 -14.88 2.56 -26.26
CA PRO A 8 -14.44 1.51 -27.16
C PRO A 8 -13.14 0.85 -26.63
N SER A 9 -13.16 -0.47 -26.54
CA SER A 9 -12.13 -1.35 -25.97
C SER A 9 -10.90 -1.60 -26.87
N GLU A 10 -10.52 -0.67 -27.74
CA GLU A 10 -9.52 -0.94 -28.80
C GLU A 10 -8.19 -0.17 -28.67
N ALA A 11 -7.93 0.52 -27.56
CA ALA A 11 -6.74 1.39 -27.42
C ALA A 11 -5.51 0.75 -26.74
N ILE A 12 -5.43 -0.57 -26.59
CA ILE A 12 -4.23 -1.25 -26.08
C ILE A 12 -3.93 -2.47 -26.95
N ARG A 13 -3.46 -2.26 -28.17
CA ARG A 13 -2.69 -3.28 -28.93
C ARG A 13 -1.23 -2.85 -29.03
N ARG A 14 -0.39 -3.77 -28.58
CA ARG A 14 1.05 -3.71 -28.37
C ARG A 14 1.82 -3.16 -29.58
N ARG A 15 2.82 -2.32 -29.31
CA ARG A 15 4.07 -2.33 -30.07
C ARG A 15 5.15 -2.91 -29.16
N ASP A 16 5.33 -4.22 -29.24
CA ASP A 16 6.56 -4.90 -28.82
C ASP A 16 7.66 -4.49 -29.83
N VAL A 17 8.31 -3.37 -29.57
CA VAL A 17 9.53 -2.95 -30.27
C VAL A 17 10.66 -3.00 -29.23
N GLY A 18 11.58 -3.94 -29.44
CA GLY A 18 12.85 -4.15 -28.74
C GLY A 18 13.06 -3.40 -27.42
N ARG A 19 12.71 -4.03 -26.30
CA ARG A 19 13.06 -3.54 -24.96
C ARG A 19 14.56 -3.69 -24.74
N THR A 20 15.27 -2.57 -24.79
CA THR A 20 16.68 -2.50 -24.38
C THR A 20 16.77 -2.41 -22.86
N GLY A 21 17.92 -2.74 -22.29
CA GLY A 21 18.16 -2.75 -20.83
C GLY A 21 17.87 -1.42 -20.10
N ALA A 22 17.69 -0.32 -20.83
CA ALA A 22 17.32 0.99 -20.29
C ALA A 22 15.85 1.08 -19.82
N ASP A 23 14.93 0.25 -20.35
CA ASP A 23 13.52 0.28 -19.94
C ASP A 23 13.31 -0.37 -18.56
N LYS A 24 14.21 -1.27 -18.13
CA LYS A 24 14.23 -1.76 -16.74
C LYS A 24 14.70 -0.68 -15.76
N ALA A 25 15.59 0.22 -16.18
CA ALA A 25 16.10 1.30 -15.34
C ALA A 25 15.12 2.47 -15.17
N ARG A 26 14.13 2.64 -16.08
CA ARG A 26 13.07 3.64 -15.94
C ARG A 26 11.96 3.27 -14.94
N GLN A 27 11.91 2.03 -14.48
CA GLN A 27 11.03 1.60 -13.39
C GLN A 27 11.60 1.93 -11.99
N HIS A 28 12.79 2.52 -11.88
CA HIS A 28 13.42 2.84 -10.59
C HIS A 28 13.01 4.20 -9.97
N LEU A 29 12.05 4.89 -10.57
CA LEU A 29 11.44 6.11 -10.01
C LEU A 29 9.93 5.91 -9.77
N LEU A 30 9.53 4.70 -9.37
CA LEU A 30 8.14 4.42 -9.04
C LEU A 30 7.91 4.79 -7.58
N SER A 31 6.94 5.68 -7.37
CA SER A 31 6.35 5.95 -6.07
C SER A 31 5.67 4.68 -5.56
N GLU A 32 5.91 4.35 -4.31
CA GLU A 32 5.25 3.31 -3.55
C GLU A 32 4.06 3.93 -2.79
N PHE A 33 2.87 3.35 -2.90
CA PHE A 33 1.62 3.76 -2.24
C PHE A 33 1.01 2.60 -1.47
N ARG A 34 0.68 2.72 -0.16
CA ARG A 34 0.09 1.66 0.69
C ARG A 34 -0.92 2.17 1.69
N ILE A 35 -1.82 1.30 2.14
CA ILE A 35 -2.77 1.58 3.23
C ILE A 35 -2.51 0.67 4.45
N LEU A 36 -2.38 1.26 5.63
CA LEU A 36 -2.31 0.62 6.95
C LEU A 36 -3.49 1.08 7.82
N SER A 37 -4.40 0.17 8.18
CA SER A 37 -5.52 0.43 9.13
C SER A 37 -5.09 0.19 10.56
N GLN A 38 -5.59 0.97 11.53
CA GLN A 38 -5.53 0.58 12.96
C GLN A 38 -6.75 -0.26 13.39
N ARG A 39 -7.83 -0.33 12.59
CA ARG A 39 -9.04 -1.09 12.91
C ARG A 39 -9.73 -1.57 11.64
N ASP A 40 -9.44 -2.81 11.25
CA ASP A 40 -10.28 -3.55 10.29
C ASP A 40 -11.09 -4.60 11.04
N SER A 41 -12.41 -4.44 11.07
CA SER A 41 -13.33 -5.41 11.65
C SER A 41 -14.02 -6.30 10.61
N LEU A 42 -13.76 -6.15 9.29
CA LEU A 42 -14.58 -6.84 8.27
C LEU A 42 -13.88 -7.33 6.98
N ASN A 43 -12.54 -7.41 6.87
CA ASN A 43 -11.86 -8.28 5.88
C ASN A 43 -10.34 -8.44 6.12
N ASP A 44 -10.02 -9.29 7.10
CA ASP A 44 -9.04 -10.40 7.06
C ASP A 44 -7.53 -10.22 6.78
N ARG A 45 -6.94 -9.04 6.98
CA ARG A 45 -5.52 -9.00 7.43
C ARG A 45 -5.37 -8.03 8.59
N ALA A 46 -5.62 -8.54 9.78
CA ALA A 46 -5.19 -7.89 11.00
C ALA A 46 -3.69 -7.56 10.90
N THR A 47 -3.28 -6.50 11.58
CA THR A 47 -1.89 -6.29 11.95
C THR A 47 -1.32 -7.60 12.49
N ASP A 48 -0.28 -8.15 11.86
CA ASP A 48 0.27 -9.48 12.19
C ASP A 48 1.80 -9.38 12.26
N HIS A 49 2.35 -9.55 13.45
CA HIS A 49 3.79 -9.49 13.71
C HIS A 49 4.54 -10.64 13.07
N THR A 50 3.91 -11.81 12.87
CA THR A 50 4.55 -12.98 12.28
C THR A 50 4.87 -12.78 10.80
N ALA A 51 4.19 -11.83 10.14
CA ALA A 51 4.48 -11.43 8.78
C ALA A 51 5.89 -10.82 8.61
N ALA A 52 6.57 -10.43 9.71
CA ALA A 52 7.96 -10.01 9.66
C ALA A 52 8.90 -11.14 9.23
N ASP A 53 8.59 -12.40 9.53
CA ASP A 53 9.44 -13.54 9.18
C ASP A 53 8.83 -14.43 8.07
N ALA A 54 7.70 -14.01 7.51
CA ALA A 54 7.02 -14.73 6.43
C ALA A 54 7.76 -14.56 5.08
N PRO A 55 7.65 -15.51 4.13
CA PRO A 55 8.26 -15.38 2.81
C PRO A 55 7.87 -14.06 2.12
N GLY A 56 8.87 -13.33 1.63
CA GLY A 56 8.67 -12.04 0.98
C GLY A 56 8.66 -10.83 1.92
N HIS A 57 9.00 -11.02 3.20
CA HIS A 57 9.28 -9.93 4.14
C HIS A 57 10.40 -8.99 3.65
N LEU A 58 10.49 -7.81 4.26
CA LEU A 58 11.57 -6.85 4.03
C LEU A 58 12.68 -7.05 5.07
N THR A 59 13.91 -6.64 4.75
CA THR A 59 15.03 -6.61 5.70
C THR A 59 15.84 -5.33 5.53
N LYS A 60 16.19 -4.67 6.64
CA LYS A 60 17.12 -3.53 6.67
C LYS A 60 17.92 -3.53 7.97
N GLY A 61 19.23 -3.34 7.87
CA GLY A 61 20.12 -3.38 9.04
C GLY A 61 20.10 -4.70 9.82
N GLY A 62 19.78 -5.83 9.16
CA GLY A 62 19.66 -7.14 9.81
C GLY A 62 18.35 -7.36 10.57
N VAL A 63 17.40 -6.41 10.52
CA VAL A 63 16.08 -6.53 11.13
C VAL A 63 15.04 -6.83 10.06
N ASN A 64 14.13 -7.76 10.35
CA ASN A 64 13.05 -8.15 9.48
C ASN A 64 11.79 -7.31 9.72
N TYR A 65 11.06 -7.00 8.65
CA TYR A 65 9.84 -6.20 8.68
C TYR A 65 8.78 -6.81 7.77
N PRO A 66 7.50 -6.78 8.16
CA PRO A 66 6.43 -7.28 7.31
C PRO A 66 6.37 -6.46 6.01
N ASN A 67 6.29 -7.16 4.88
CA ASN A 67 6.13 -6.52 3.59
C ASN A 67 4.67 -6.19 3.33
N MET A 68 4.21 -5.08 3.90
CA MET A 68 2.83 -4.60 3.75
C MET A 68 2.65 -3.81 2.44
N SER A 69 3.42 -4.18 1.41
CA SER A 69 3.73 -3.29 0.29
C SER A 69 3.43 -3.80 -1.17
N PHE A 70 2.58 -3.12 -1.97
CA PHE A 70 2.33 -3.24 -3.45
C PHE A 70 2.59 -1.98 -4.34
N THR A 71 3.33 -2.02 -5.46
CA THR A 71 3.67 -0.78 -6.23
C THR A 71 2.49 -0.02 -6.83
N LEU A 72 2.67 1.24 -7.26
CA LEU A 72 1.61 1.98 -7.97
C LEU A 72 1.14 1.25 -9.25
N ALA A 73 2.02 0.50 -9.90
CA ALA A 73 1.65 -0.34 -11.05
C ALA A 73 0.69 -1.49 -10.65
N ASP A 74 0.78 -1.96 -9.41
CA ASP A 74 -0.06 -3.03 -8.85
C ASP A 74 -1.38 -2.49 -8.27
N ALA A 75 -1.54 -1.17 -8.14
CA ALA A 75 -2.66 -0.52 -7.46
C ALA A 75 -3.98 -0.51 -8.25
N HIS A 76 -4.03 -1.01 -9.48
CA HIS A 76 -5.18 -0.88 -10.39
C HIS A 76 -6.49 -1.50 -9.87
N ASN A 77 -6.41 -2.48 -8.96
CA ASN A 77 -7.56 -3.11 -8.31
C ASN A 77 -7.61 -2.82 -6.81
N PHE A 78 -6.92 -1.78 -6.35
CA PHE A 78 -6.89 -1.44 -4.94
C PHE A 78 -8.28 -1.04 -4.44
N GLN A 79 -8.73 -1.67 -3.34
CA GLN A 79 -10.00 -1.41 -2.69
C GLN A 79 -9.79 -1.16 -1.20
N ILE A 80 -10.53 -0.20 -0.65
CA ILE A 80 -10.53 0.07 0.79
C ILE A 80 -11.80 -0.58 1.39
N PRO A 81 -11.73 -1.26 2.56
CA PRO A 81 -12.87 -1.97 3.14
C PRO A 81 -14.05 -1.04 3.47
N PRO A 82 -15.31 -1.51 3.55
CA PRO A 82 -16.48 -0.65 3.80
C PRO A 82 -16.44 0.20 5.08
N GLU A 83 -15.58 -0.17 6.03
CA GLU A 83 -15.26 0.60 7.22
C GLU A 83 -13.75 0.58 7.44
N PHE A 84 -13.19 1.76 7.69
CA PHE A 84 -11.76 1.95 7.90
C PHE A 84 -11.59 3.12 8.87
N GLN A 85 -11.06 2.86 10.08
CA GLN A 85 -10.97 3.87 11.13
C GLN A 85 -9.54 4.03 11.65
N GLY A 86 -9.11 5.28 11.83
CA GLY A 86 -7.78 5.59 12.37
C GLY A 86 -6.63 5.05 11.52
N GLY A 87 -6.86 4.88 10.21
CA GLY A 87 -5.85 4.32 9.33
C GLY A 87 -5.10 5.38 8.55
N ARG A 88 -3.93 4.98 8.05
CA ARG A 88 -2.98 5.79 7.31
C ARG A 88 -2.67 5.15 5.97
N ILE A 89 -2.62 5.97 4.93
CA ILE A 89 -1.99 5.58 3.68
C ILE A 89 -0.56 6.08 3.73
N TRP A 90 0.41 5.19 3.72
CA TRP A 90 1.82 5.56 3.62
C TRP A 90 2.25 5.57 2.16
N MET A 91 3.03 6.57 1.79
CA MET A 91 3.66 6.64 0.48
C MET A 91 5.14 6.86 0.64
N SER A 92 5.94 6.21 -0.20
CA SER A 92 7.39 6.41 -0.25
C SER A 92 7.89 6.43 -1.68
N ILE A 93 9.13 6.87 -1.89
CA ILE A 93 9.74 6.94 -3.22
C ILE A 93 10.99 6.07 -3.23
N LYS A 94 11.20 5.29 -4.31
CA LYS A 94 12.35 4.40 -4.57
C LYS A 94 12.45 3.14 -3.71
N GLU A 95 12.01 3.17 -2.45
CA GLU A 95 12.02 2.01 -1.55
C GLU A 95 10.74 1.96 -0.70
N PRO A 96 10.29 0.77 -0.25
CA PRO A 96 9.18 0.67 0.70
C PRO A 96 9.58 1.20 2.08
N LEU A 97 8.58 1.49 2.91
CA LEU A 97 8.80 1.75 4.33
C LEU A 97 8.97 0.45 5.12
N TYR A 98 9.85 0.50 6.11
CA TYR A 98 10.15 -0.53 7.09
C TYR A 98 9.35 -0.23 8.36
N ILE A 99 8.12 -0.75 8.42
CA ILE A 99 7.18 -0.51 9.50
C ILE A 99 7.08 -1.78 10.34
N ALA A 100 7.48 -1.70 11.61
CA ALA A 100 7.41 -2.83 12.52
C ALA A 100 5.99 -3.01 13.06
N VAL A 101 5.58 -4.25 13.29
CA VAL A 101 4.31 -4.60 13.94
C VAL A 101 4.59 -5.00 15.38
N ASN A 102 3.75 -4.54 16.31
CA ASN A 102 3.84 -4.89 17.73
C ASN A 102 3.65 -6.40 17.90
N ALA A 103 4.46 -7.04 18.75
CA ALA A 103 4.42 -8.48 19.01
C ALA A 103 3.07 -9.02 19.54
N THR A 104 2.14 -8.13 19.92
CA THR A 104 0.77 -8.46 20.35
C THR A 104 -0.29 -8.17 19.29
N ASP A 105 0.11 -7.80 18.07
CA ASP A 105 -0.79 -7.49 16.93
C ASP A 105 -1.71 -6.28 17.16
N THR A 106 -1.44 -5.50 18.21
CA THR A 106 -2.27 -4.37 18.64
C THR A 106 -1.93 -3.05 17.93
N GLY A 107 -0.84 -3.00 17.16
CA GLY A 107 -0.42 -1.78 16.49
C GLY A 107 0.88 -1.93 15.71
N TYR A 108 1.35 -0.82 15.16
CA TYR A 108 2.58 -0.74 14.38
C TYR A 108 3.41 0.49 14.79
N ALA A 109 4.71 0.47 14.50
CA ALA A 109 5.61 1.60 14.68
C ALA A 109 5.90 2.23 13.31
N GLY A 110 5.34 3.42 13.08
CA GLY A 110 5.65 4.22 11.90
C GLY A 110 7.04 4.87 11.98
N PRO A 111 7.51 5.52 10.90
CA PRO A 111 8.81 6.20 10.86
C PRO A 111 8.98 7.25 11.97
N ASP A 112 10.15 7.25 12.62
CA ASP A 112 10.59 8.29 13.56
C ASP A 112 11.63 9.22 12.89
N PRO A 113 11.23 10.43 12.45
CA PRO A 113 12.12 11.34 11.71
C PRO A 113 13.21 11.99 12.57
N ILE A 114 13.11 11.93 13.91
CA ILE A 114 14.15 12.49 14.79
C ILE A 114 15.23 11.46 15.14
N ASN A 115 14.95 10.17 14.95
CA ASN A 115 15.90 9.09 15.19
C ASN A 115 16.73 8.81 13.94
N THR A 116 18.00 9.19 13.95
CA THR A 116 18.93 8.97 12.82
C THR A 116 19.21 7.49 12.53
N LEU A 117 18.85 6.59 13.45
CA LEU A 117 18.96 5.14 13.28
C LEU A 117 17.65 4.49 12.84
N ASP A 118 16.57 5.25 12.66
CA ASP A 118 15.32 4.72 12.10
C ASP A 118 15.57 4.14 10.70
N PRO A 119 15.06 2.94 10.38
CA PRO A 119 15.29 2.32 9.07
C PRO A 119 14.76 3.15 7.89
N ASN A 120 13.88 4.12 8.15
CA ASN A 120 13.27 5.02 7.17
C ASN A 120 13.87 6.44 7.20
N TYR A 121 14.91 6.72 7.99
CA TYR A 121 15.45 8.08 8.18
C TYR A 121 15.85 8.79 6.88
N SER A 122 16.33 8.02 5.89
CA SER A 122 16.74 8.52 4.58
C SER A 122 15.70 8.31 3.47
N THR A 123 14.56 7.70 3.80
CA THR A 123 13.48 7.43 2.86
C THR A 123 12.62 8.68 2.70
N VAL A 124 12.30 9.06 1.47
CA VAL A 124 11.32 10.13 1.22
C VAL A 124 9.94 9.50 1.33
N TYR A 125 9.12 9.99 2.27
CA TYR A 125 7.78 9.48 2.51
C TYR A 125 6.80 10.57 2.94
N ASP A 126 5.50 10.25 2.84
CA ASP A 126 4.40 11.03 3.39
C ASP A 126 3.27 10.07 3.83
N TRP A 127 2.25 10.59 4.50
CA TRP A 127 1.05 9.83 4.82
C TRP A 127 -0.24 10.63 4.66
N PHE A 128 -1.32 9.93 4.30
CA PHE A 128 -2.68 10.43 4.41
C PHE A 128 -3.39 9.76 5.56
N GLU A 129 -4.14 10.52 6.35
CA GLU A 129 -5.01 9.98 7.38
C GLU A 129 -6.44 9.87 6.85
N LEU A 130 -7.09 8.72 7.10
CA LEU A 130 -8.49 8.55 6.73
C LEU A 130 -9.28 7.81 7.81
N ALA A 131 -10.54 8.22 7.91
CA ALA A 131 -11.56 7.49 8.63
C ALA A 131 -12.85 7.56 7.82
N TYR A 132 -13.45 6.41 7.52
CA TYR A 132 -14.80 6.38 6.97
C TYR A 132 -15.53 5.11 7.39
N LYS A 133 -16.86 5.22 7.33
CA LYS A 133 -17.78 4.11 7.49
C LYS A 133 -18.89 4.30 6.47
N THR A 134 -18.99 3.41 5.49
CA THR A 134 -20.10 3.45 4.55
C THR A 134 -21.38 3.16 5.33
N ARG A 135 -22.37 4.05 5.26
CA ARG A 135 -23.72 3.73 5.75
C ARG A 135 -24.42 2.91 4.68
N THR A 136 -24.86 1.70 5.02
CA THR A 136 -25.84 0.99 4.20
C THR A 136 -27.10 1.85 4.14
N ALA A 137 -27.51 2.27 2.95
CA ALA A 137 -28.78 2.97 2.78
C ALA A 137 -29.90 2.01 3.23
N LYS A 138 -30.66 2.38 4.27
CA LYS A 138 -31.94 1.71 4.55
C LYS A 138 -32.89 2.07 3.42
N VAL A 139 -33.11 1.14 2.50
CA VAL A 139 -34.24 1.20 1.58
C VAL A 139 -35.49 0.93 2.42
N TRP A 140 -36.22 1.98 2.76
CA TRP A 140 -37.58 1.82 3.26
C TRP A 140 -38.44 1.35 2.09
N ARG A 141 -38.96 0.12 2.19
CA ARG A 141 -40.07 -0.34 1.36
C ARG A 141 -41.34 -0.30 2.20
#